data_AF-A0A2A9E8K9-F1
#
_entry.id   AF-A0A2A9E8K9-F1
#
_cell.length_a   1.000
_cell.length_b   1.000
_cell.length_c   1.000
_cell.angle_alpha   90.00
_cell.angle_beta   90.00
_cell.angle_gamma   90.00
#
_symmetry.space_group_name_H-M   'P 1'
#
loop_
_entity.id
_entity.type
_entity.pdbx_description
1 polymer ?
#
loop_
_entity_poly.entity_id
_entity_poly.type
_entity_poly.pdbx_seq_one_letter_code
_entity_poly.pdbx_strand_id
1 'polypeptide(L)'
;MDGAIELGLSPAEVARGARRVAWRLRVQSWERALSGAEGGRRAAFAWAGVLASLPVLFMVGGVLAPLVVPAALLVALLVTRHGPSRAGRVVMLSAAVLWLACTVLFWWLWGVGFDAADAGQPPPAVMGWYGPSFWVGLGAFVTFWIAFVVRVVQVASTRGTVHSRS
;
A
#
# COMPACT_ATOMS: atom_id res chain seq x y z
N MET A 1 -33.23 -27.85 -3.23
CA MET A 1 -32.12 -28.84 -3.13
C MET A 1 -32.47 -30.15 -3.83
N ASP A 2 -33.71 -30.29 -4.30
CA ASP A 2 -34.28 -31.55 -4.81
C ASP A 2 -33.60 -32.02 -6.10
N GLY A 3 -33.19 -31.10 -6.98
CA GLY A 3 -32.47 -31.45 -8.21
C GLY A 3 -31.06 -32.04 -8.01
N ALA A 4 -30.45 -31.92 -6.82
CA ALA A 4 -29.15 -32.57 -6.53
C ALA A 4 -29.32 -34.03 -6.07
N ILE A 5 -30.47 -34.35 -5.47
CA ILE A 5 -30.81 -35.70 -5.00
C ILE A 5 -31.18 -36.59 -6.20
N GLU A 6 -31.84 -36.05 -7.22
CA GLU A 6 -32.14 -36.77 -8.47
C GLU A 6 -30.89 -37.18 -9.26
N LEU A 7 -29.77 -36.48 -9.06
CA LEU A 7 -28.48 -36.80 -9.70
C LEU A 7 -27.61 -37.75 -8.88
N GLY A 8 -28.10 -38.25 -7.74
CA GLY A 8 -27.36 -39.16 -6.86
C GLY A 8 -26.13 -38.55 -6.19
N LEU A 9 -25.99 -37.22 -6.22
CA LEU A 9 -24.81 -36.55 -5.67
C LEU A 9 -24.95 -36.37 -4.17
N SER A 10 -23.91 -36.78 -3.44
CA SER A 10 -23.87 -36.60 -1.99
C SER A 10 -23.78 -35.09 -1.65
N PRO A 11 -24.52 -34.60 -0.62
CA PRO A 11 -24.46 -33.20 -0.20
C PRO A 11 -23.03 -32.71 0.08
N ALA A 12 -22.15 -33.61 0.55
CA ALA A 12 -20.75 -33.31 0.82
C ALA A 12 -19.92 -33.12 -0.46
N GLU A 13 -20.31 -33.71 -1.57
CA GLU A 13 -19.66 -33.54 -2.88
C GLU A 13 -20.07 -32.21 -3.51
N VAL A 14 -21.35 -31.84 -3.41
CA VAL A 14 -21.86 -30.53 -3.85
C VAL A 14 -21.17 -29.40 -3.09
N ALA A 15 -21.02 -29.52 -1.77
CA ALA A 15 -20.33 -28.53 -0.95
C ALA A 15 -18.84 -28.38 -1.33
N ARG A 16 -18.14 -29.50 -1.58
CA ARG A 16 -16.73 -29.49 -2.02
C ARG A 16 -16.56 -28.91 -3.42
N GLY A 17 -17.50 -29.18 -4.33
CA GLY A 17 -17.54 -28.60 -5.68
C GLY A 17 -17.75 -27.09 -5.65
N ALA A 18 -18.77 -26.64 -4.92
CA ALA A 18 -19.05 -25.21 -4.74
C ALA A 18 -17.87 -24.45 -4.13
N ARG A 19 -17.18 -25.04 -3.14
CA ARG A 19 -16.01 -24.43 -2.51
C ARG A 19 -14.84 -24.28 -3.48
N ARG A 20 -14.60 -25.28 -4.34
CA ARG A 20 -13.57 -25.21 -5.40
C ARG A 20 -13.90 -24.15 -6.45
N VAL A 21 -15.15 -24.05 -6.88
CA VAL A 21 -15.60 -23.03 -7.85
C VAL A 21 -15.50 -21.63 -7.25
N ALA A 22 -15.94 -21.44 -6.01
CA ALA A 22 -15.82 -20.17 -5.29
C ALA A 22 -14.36 -19.74 -5.13
N TRP A 23 -13.46 -20.69 -4.84
CA TRP A 23 -12.02 -20.42 -4.77
C TRP A 23 -11.46 -20.01 -6.14
N ARG A 24 -11.79 -20.72 -7.22
CA ARG A 24 -11.36 -20.37 -8.58
C ARG A 24 -11.84 -18.98 -9.00
N LEU A 25 -13.10 -18.65 -8.73
CA LEU A 25 -13.64 -17.31 -9.01
C LEU A 25 -12.94 -16.23 -8.20
N ARG A 26 -12.57 -16.52 -6.96
CA ARG A 26 -11.81 -15.59 -6.12
C ARG A 26 -10.41 -15.38 -6.68
N VAL A 27 -9.69 -16.43 -7.06
CA VAL A 27 -8.38 -16.34 -7.71
C VAL A 27 -8.48 -15.59 -9.04
N GLN A 28 -9.45 -15.89 -9.90
CA GLN A 28 -9.66 -15.15 -11.16
C GLN A 28 -10.03 -13.68 -10.95
N SER A 29 -10.79 -13.35 -9.90
CA SER A 29 -11.08 -11.95 -9.58
C SER A 29 -9.84 -11.19 -9.10
N TRP A 30 -8.93 -11.87 -8.39
CA TRP A 30 -7.63 -11.32 -8.00
C TRP A 30 -6.73 -11.16 -9.22
N GLU A 31 -6.67 -12.16 -10.10
CA GLU A 31 -5.94 -12.06 -11.36
C GLU A 31 -6.47 -10.93 -12.22
N ARG A 32 -7.79 -10.74 -12.37
CA ARG A 32 -8.36 -9.60 -13.14
C ARG A 32 -8.14 -8.25 -12.46
N ALA A 33 -8.14 -8.22 -11.12
CA ALA A 33 -7.85 -7.00 -10.36
C ALA A 33 -6.36 -6.62 -10.42
N LEU A 34 -5.47 -7.62 -10.52
CA LEU A 34 -4.02 -7.44 -10.63
C LEU A 34 -3.55 -7.25 -12.08
N SER A 35 -4.17 -7.95 -13.04
CA SER A 35 -3.86 -7.85 -14.48
C SER A 35 -4.45 -6.63 -15.14
N GLY A 36 -5.38 -5.94 -14.47
CA GLY A 36 -5.66 -4.52 -14.69
C GLY A 36 -5.84 -4.14 -16.15
N ALA A 37 -6.82 -4.73 -16.84
CA ALA A 37 -7.12 -4.38 -18.23
C ALA A 37 -7.47 -2.88 -18.40
N GLU A 38 -7.98 -2.20 -17.36
CA GLU A 38 -8.26 -0.75 -17.39
C GLU A 38 -7.58 0.06 -16.29
N GLY A 39 -7.10 -0.60 -15.23
CA GLY A 39 -6.43 0.06 -14.11
C GLY A 39 -4.90 0.00 -14.17
N GLY A 40 -4.33 -1.07 -14.73
CA GLY A 40 -2.90 -1.35 -14.70
C GLY A 40 -2.10 -0.31 -15.48
N ARG A 41 -2.59 0.09 -16.66
CA ARG A 41 -1.91 1.11 -17.48
C ARG A 41 -1.93 2.48 -16.80
N ARG A 42 -3.06 2.88 -16.20
CA ARG A 42 -3.17 4.15 -15.47
C ARG A 42 -2.32 4.14 -14.20
N ALA A 43 -2.27 3.03 -13.48
CA ALA A 43 -1.40 2.86 -12.32
C ALA A 43 0.08 2.87 -12.72
N ALA A 44 0.46 2.19 -13.79
CA ALA A 44 1.83 2.18 -14.32
C ALA A 44 2.25 3.59 -14.77
N PHE A 45 1.39 4.35 -15.43
CA PHE A 45 1.68 5.75 -15.79
C PHE A 45 1.75 6.66 -14.56
N ALA A 46 0.88 6.49 -13.57
CA ALA A 46 0.96 7.24 -12.33
C ALA A 46 2.27 6.93 -11.58
N TRP A 47 2.66 5.66 -11.51
CA TRP A 47 3.91 5.23 -10.92
C TRP A 47 5.14 5.71 -11.69
N ALA A 48 5.11 5.63 -13.02
CA ALA A 48 6.17 6.17 -13.87
C ALA A 48 6.30 7.69 -13.69
N GLY A 49 5.19 8.42 -13.54
CA GLY A 49 5.21 9.87 -13.25
C GLY A 49 5.79 10.20 -11.86
N VAL A 50 5.48 9.39 -10.85
CA VAL A 50 6.08 9.55 -9.50
C VAL A 50 7.58 9.24 -9.56
N LEU A 51 7.99 8.17 -10.22
CA LEU A 51 9.40 7.79 -10.37
C LEU A 51 10.18 8.81 -11.21
N ALA A 52 9.58 9.35 -12.27
CA ALA A 52 10.20 10.36 -13.13
C ALA A 52 10.33 11.73 -12.45
N SER A 53 9.51 12.03 -11.43
CA SER A 53 9.56 13.31 -10.71
C SER A 53 10.50 13.29 -9.49
N LEU A 54 10.90 12.11 -9.00
CA LEU A 54 11.85 11.96 -7.90
C LEU A 54 13.22 12.62 -8.14
N PRO A 55 13.86 12.53 -9.33
CA PRO A 55 15.13 13.21 -9.60
C PRO A 55 15.00 14.74 -9.56
N VAL A 56 13.85 15.28 -9.97
CA VAL A 56 13.57 16.73 -9.97
C VAL A 56 13.42 17.25 -8.55
N LEU A 57 12.77 16.48 -7.66
CA LEU A 57 12.66 16.81 -6.23
C LEU A 57 14.03 16.82 -5.52
N PHE A 58 14.95 15.94 -5.93
CA PHE A 58 16.30 15.88 -5.38
C PHE A 58 17.21 17.03 -5.89
N MET A 59 16.97 17.55 -7.09
CA MET A 59 17.77 18.66 -7.64
C MET A 59 17.38 20.05 -7.11
N VAL A 60 16.18 20.22 -6.57
CA VAL A 60 15.65 21.56 -6.21
C VAL A 60 15.99 21.98 -4.77
N GLY A 61 16.56 21.09 -3.94
CA GLY A 61 17.18 21.47 -2.67
C GLY A 61 16.20 21.84 -1.54
N GLY A 62 16.24 21.09 -0.44
CA GLY A 62 15.88 21.51 0.93
C GLY A 62 14.41 21.80 1.27
N VAL A 63 13.63 22.34 0.34
CA VAL A 63 12.40 23.12 0.62
C VAL A 63 11.13 22.36 0.23
N LEU A 64 11.21 21.11 -0.22
CA LEU A 64 10.05 20.36 -0.72
C LEU A 64 9.38 19.44 0.32
N ALA A 65 9.91 19.38 1.54
CA ALA A 65 9.19 18.81 2.69
C ALA A 65 7.77 19.40 2.89
N PRO A 66 7.52 20.72 2.71
CA PRO A 66 6.16 21.27 2.70
C PRO A 66 5.29 20.88 1.50
N LEU A 67 5.79 20.15 0.48
CA LEU A 67 4.96 19.57 -0.59
C LEU A 67 4.38 18.19 -0.23
N VAL A 68 4.96 17.51 0.76
CA VAL A 68 4.43 16.24 1.28
C VAL A 68 3.07 16.46 1.97
N VAL A 69 2.87 17.63 2.59
CA VAL A 69 1.62 18.04 3.23
C VAL A 69 0.48 18.24 2.21
N PRO A 70 0.61 19.02 1.12
CA PRO A 70 -0.42 19.13 0.09
C PRO A 70 -0.61 17.83 -0.71
N ALA A 71 0.41 16.98 -0.87
CA ALA A 71 0.22 15.63 -1.43
C ALA A 71 -0.62 14.74 -0.50
N ALA A 72 -0.37 14.78 0.81
CA ALA A 72 -1.21 14.12 1.81
C ALA A 72 -2.63 14.72 1.89
N LEU A 73 -2.76 16.04 1.70
CA LEU A 73 -4.05 16.75 1.62
C LEU A 73 -4.83 16.38 0.35
N LEU A 74 -4.14 16.20 -0.79
CA LEU A 74 -4.73 15.76 -2.05
C LEU A 74 -5.24 14.32 -1.94
N VAL A 75 -4.47 13.45 -1.26
CA VAL A 75 -4.89 12.09 -0.92
C VAL A 75 -6.09 12.11 0.03
N ALA A 76 -6.11 12.99 1.04
CA ALA A 76 -7.25 13.19 1.95
C ALA A 76 -8.50 13.73 1.22
N LEU A 77 -8.35 14.59 0.20
CA LEU A 77 -9.44 15.08 -0.65
C LEU A 77 -9.97 14.02 -1.63
N LEU A 78 -9.12 13.11 -2.10
CA LEU A 78 -9.54 11.96 -2.91
C LEU A 78 -10.25 10.90 -2.06
N VAL A 79 -9.85 10.78 -0.80
CA VAL A 79 -10.47 9.95 0.24
C VAL A 79 -11.92 10.40 0.54
N THR A 80 -12.20 11.70 0.60
CA THR A 80 -13.56 12.21 0.88
C THR A 80 -14.54 12.01 -0.27
N ARG A 81 -14.09 11.92 -1.53
CA ARG A 81 -14.98 11.75 -2.69
C ARG A 81 -15.33 10.31 -3.06
N HIS A 82 -14.61 9.28 -2.59
CA HIS A 82 -14.73 7.90 -3.10
C HIS A 82 -15.07 6.83 -2.06
N GLY A 83 -15.49 7.26 -0.86
CA GLY A 83 -15.97 6.40 0.21
C GLY A 83 -14.86 5.80 1.09
N PRO A 84 -15.16 5.53 2.37
CA PRO A 84 -14.16 5.23 3.41
C PRO A 84 -13.34 3.95 3.15
N SER A 85 -13.85 3.02 2.35
CA SER A 85 -13.18 1.73 2.10
C SER A 85 -12.06 1.78 1.06
N ARG A 86 -12.09 2.75 0.12
CA ARG A 86 -11.01 2.99 -0.85
C ARG A 86 -9.94 3.89 -0.26
N ALA A 87 -10.37 4.89 0.50
CA ALA A 87 -9.53 5.80 1.27
C ALA A 87 -8.48 5.07 2.12
N GLY A 88 -8.90 4.13 2.97
CA GLY A 88 -7.97 3.41 3.84
C GLY A 88 -6.92 2.59 3.08
N ARG A 89 -7.28 2.03 1.92
CA ARG A 89 -6.32 1.29 1.06
C ARG A 89 -5.28 2.21 0.44
N VAL A 90 -5.70 3.38 -0.04
CA VAL A 90 -4.79 4.38 -0.62
C VAL A 90 -3.82 4.89 0.44
N VAL A 91 -4.32 5.27 1.63
CA VAL A 91 -3.47 5.73 2.74
C VAL A 91 -2.45 4.66 3.15
N MET A 92 -2.90 3.41 3.31
CA MET A 92 -2.02 2.30 3.66
C MET A 92 -0.93 2.07 2.60
N LEU A 93 -1.28 2.07 1.30
CA LEU A 93 -0.32 1.90 0.22
C LEU A 93 0.68 3.07 0.15
N SER A 94 0.19 4.31 0.22
CA SER A 94 1.06 5.50 0.21
C SER A 94 2.01 5.51 1.39
N ALA A 95 1.55 5.13 2.58
CA ALA A 95 2.38 5.03 3.77
C ALA A 95 3.45 3.94 3.65
N ALA A 96 3.09 2.76 3.12
CA ALA A 96 4.06 1.67 2.89
C ALA A 96 5.16 2.08 1.91
N VAL A 97 4.78 2.74 0.82
CA VAL A 97 5.70 3.22 -0.23
C VAL A 97 6.63 4.30 0.32
N LEU A 98 6.08 5.28 1.03
CA LEU A 98 6.86 6.34 1.64
C LEU A 98 7.85 5.79 2.67
N TRP A 99 7.41 4.85 3.51
CA TRP A 99 8.29 4.17 4.46
C TRP A 99 9.46 3.48 3.75
N LEU A 100 9.17 2.68 2.71
CA LEU A 100 10.20 1.97 1.95
C LEU A 100 11.20 2.93 1.30
N ALA A 101 10.71 4.02 0.69
CA ALA A 101 11.57 5.04 0.09
C ALA A 101 12.48 5.71 1.13
N CYS A 102 11.94 6.05 2.30
CA CYS A 102 12.71 6.59 3.41
C CYS A 102 13.73 5.60 3.96
N THR A 103 13.40 4.30 4.05
CA THR A 103 14.34 3.26 4.49
C THR A 103 15.50 3.09 3.52
N VAL A 104 15.24 3.07 2.21
CA VAL A 104 16.29 3.01 1.18
C VAL A 104 17.20 4.23 1.26
N LEU A 105 16.61 5.43 1.37
CA LEU A 105 17.38 6.68 1.52
C LEU A 105 18.22 6.68 2.79
N PHE A 106 17.65 6.28 3.92
CA PHE A 106 18.33 6.19 5.21
C PHE A 106 19.54 5.26 5.15
N TRP A 107 19.38 4.06 4.57
CA TRP A 107 20.48 3.10 4.41
C TRP A 107 21.57 3.61 3.47
N TRP A 108 21.19 4.26 2.37
CA TRP A 108 22.17 4.87 1.47
C TRP A 108 22.98 5.98 2.16
N LEU A 109 22.31 6.88 2.89
CA LEU A 109 22.97 7.94 3.66
C LEU A 109 23.85 7.38 4.78
N TRP A 110 23.42 6.31 5.43
CA TRP A 110 24.25 5.60 6.40
C TRP A 110 25.58 5.14 5.78
N GLY A 111 25.52 4.51 4.59
CA GLY A 111 26.71 4.07 3.87
C GLY A 111 27.62 5.24 3.46
N VAL A 112 27.05 6.32 2.90
CA VAL A 112 27.81 7.54 2.55
C VAL A 112 28.51 8.14 3.77
N GLY A 113 27.83 8.19 4.92
CA GLY A 113 28.40 8.68 6.17
C GLY A 113 29.51 7.77 6.70
N PHE A 114 29.35 6.46 6.56
CA PHE A 114 30.35 5.46 6.92
C PHE A 114 31.63 5.61 6.07
N ASP A 115 31.48 5.68 4.75
CA ASP A 115 32.60 5.83 3.82
C ASP A 115 33.37 7.14 4.06
N ALA A 116 32.66 8.26 4.32
CA ALA A 116 33.30 9.53 4.64
C ALA A 116 34.09 9.47 5.96
N ALA A 117 33.54 8.79 6.98
CA ALA A 117 34.21 8.61 8.26
C ALA A 117 35.46 7.73 8.14
N ASP A 118 35.39 6.64 7.37
CA ASP A 118 36.53 5.75 7.12
C ASP A 118 37.65 6.45 6.35
N ALA A 119 37.29 7.31 5.39
CA ALA A 119 38.23 8.15 4.65
C ALA A 119 38.79 9.34 5.46
N GLY A 120 38.36 9.55 6.71
CA GLY A 120 38.75 10.70 7.52
C GLY A 120 38.30 12.05 6.94
N GLN A 121 37.24 12.04 6.12
CA GLN A 121 36.70 13.22 5.46
C GLN A 121 35.52 13.81 6.25
N PRO A 122 35.27 15.14 6.15
CA PRO A 122 34.07 15.71 6.72
C PRO A 122 32.81 15.12 6.06
N PRO A 123 31.68 15.02 6.80
CA PRO A 123 30.44 14.49 6.24
C PRO A 123 29.95 15.32 5.04
N PRO A 124 29.53 14.68 3.93
CA PRO A 124 29.02 15.40 2.77
C PRO A 124 27.69 16.08 3.07
N ALA A 125 27.37 17.18 2.37
CA ALA A 125 26.16 17.97 2.60
C ALA A 125 24.84 17.17 2.54
N VAL A 126 24.82 16.07 1.77
CA VAL A 126 23.67 15.17 1.65
C VAL A 126 23.32 14.48 2.99
N MET A 127 24.26 14.37 3.92
CA MET A 127 24.03 13.83 5.27
C MET A 127 23.05 14.66 6.09
N GLY A 128 22.76 15.91 5.71
CA GLY A 128 21.68 16.70 6.29
C GLY A 128 20.29 16.03 6.19
N TRP A 129 20.12 15.08 5.26
CA TRP A 129 18.88 14.32 5.09
C TRP A 129 18.78 13.05 5.94
N TYR A 130 19.84 12.67 6.66
CA TYR A 130 19.88 11.42 7.42
C TYR A 130 18.80 11.40 8.50
N GLY A 131 18.77 12.42 9.36
CA GLY A 131 17.75 12.57 10.40
C GLY A 131 16.33 12.69 9.85
N PRO A 132 16.05 13.60 8.90
CA PRO A 132 14.74 13.72 8.28
C PRO A 132 14.23 12.43 7.64
N SER A 133 15.07 11.68 6.93
CA SER A 133 14.68 10.41 6.30
C SER A 133 14.21 9.38 7.33
N PHE A 134 14.88 9.30 8.48
CA PHE A 134 14.48 8.45 9.59
C PHE A 134 13.11 8.85 10.16
N TRP A 135 12.92 10.13 10.50
CA TRP A 135 11.68 10.59 11.14
C TRP A 135 10.46 10.49 10.22
N VAL A 136 10.62 10.85 8.94
CA VAL A 136 9.54 10.71 7.94
C VAL A 136 9.22 9.23 7.72
N GLY A 137 10.24 8.38 7.61
CA GLY A 137 10.08 6.93 7.49
C GLY A 137 9.34 6.35 8.69
N LEU A 138 9.69 6.75 9.91
CA LEU A 138 9.02 6.31 11.13
C LEU A 138 7.55 6.74 11.16
N GLY A 139 7.25 7.98 10.79
CA GLY A 139 5.87 8.47 10.69
C GLY A 139 5.04 7.70 9.66
N ALA A 140 5.63 7.40 8.50
CA ALA A 140 5.00 6.59 7.47
C ALA A 140 4.75 5.14 7.95
N PHE A 141 5.71 4.54 8.65
CA PHE A 141 5.57 3.20 9.24
C PHE A 141 4.42 3.13 10.25
N VAL A 142 4.35 4.09 11.18
CA VAL A 142 3.27 4.17 12.17
C VAL A 142 1.91 4.35 11.47
N THR A 143 1.84 5.24 10.48
CA THR A 143 0.61 5.48 9.71
C THR A 143 0.14 4.22 8.98
N PHE A 144 1.08 3.47 8.38
CA PHE A 144 0.79 2.19 7.74
C PHE A 144 0.16 1.19 8.72
N TRP A 145 0.77 1.02 9.90
CA TRP A 145 0.26 0.07 10.91
C TRP A 145 -1.11 0.48 11.45
N ILE A 146 -1.34 1.76 11.71
CA ILE A 146 -2.67 2.25 12.12
C ILE A 146 -3.71 1.93 11.04
N ALA A 147 -3.42 2.27 9.78
CA ALA A 147 -4.32 1.99 8.66
C ALA A 147 -4.56 0.49 8.48
N PHE A 148 -3.54 -0.33 8.66
CA PHE A 148 -3.63 -1.79 8.60
C PHE A 148 -4.53 -2.36 9.70
N VAL A 149 -4.33 -1.96 10.97
CA VAL A 149 -5.14 -2.40 12.11
C VAL A 149 -6.60 -2.00 11.92
N VAL A 150 -6.85 -0.73 11.57
CA VAL A 150 -8.22 -0.24 11.28
C VAL A 150 -8.87 -1.09 10.18
N ARG A 151 -8.12 -1.42 9.14
CA ARG A 151 -8.62 -2.26 8.05
C ARG A 151 -8.96 -3.67 8.50
N VAL A 152 -8.12 -4.30 9.32
CA VAL A 152 -8.37 -5.64 9.87
C VAL A 152 -9.62 -5.65 10.74
N VAL A 153 -9.79 -4.66 11.62
CA VAL A 153 -10.98 -4.52 12.49
C VAL A 153 -12.25 -4.36 11.66
N GLN A 154 -12.23 -3.51 10.62
CA GLN A 154 -13.38 -3.33 9.71
C GLN A 154 -13.76 -4.61 8.96
N VAL A 155 -12.77 -5.42 8.57
CA VAL A 155 -13.01 -6.71 7.90
C VAL A 155 -13.55 -7.76 8.88
N ALA A 156 -13.12 -7.72 10.15
CA ALA A 156 -13.64 -8.61 11.18
C ALA A 156 -15.10 -8.28 11.54
N SER A 157 -15.44 -7.00 11.73
CA SER A 157 -16.79 -6.57 12.11
C SER A 157 -17.84 -6.86 11.04
N THR A 158 -17.46 -6.75 9.75
CA THR A 158 -18.37 -7.08 8.63
C THR A 158 -18.65 -8.58 8.49
N ARG A 159 -17.81 -9.47 9.04
CA ARG A 159 -18.08 -10.92 9.04
C ARG A 159 -19.04 -11.34 10.15
N GLY A 160 -19.00 -10.67 11.30
CA GLY A 160 -19.86 -11.01 12.45
C GLY A 160 -21.34 -10.71 12.21
N THR A 161 -21.66 -9.64 11.49
CA THR A 161 -23.05 -9.23 11.20
C THR A 161 -23.79 -10.13 10.21
N VAL A 162 -23.05 -10.92 9.41
CA VAL A 162 -23.66 -11.85 8.45
C VAL A 162 -24.12 -13.15 9.12
N HIS A 163 -23.49 -13.56 10.23
CA HIS A 163 -23.87 -14.79 10.95
C HIS A 163 -24.99 -14.62 11.98
N SER A 164 -25.36 -13.40 12.38
CA SER A 164 -26.47 -13.19 13.31
C SER A 164 -27.85 -13.03 12.64
N ARG A 165 -27.91 -13.06 11.31
CA ARG A 165 -29.15 -12.91 10.51
C ARG A 165 -29.58 -14.19 9.79
N SER A 166 -28.91 -15.31 10.05
CA SER A 166 -29.23 -16.65 9.54
C SER A 166 -29.63 -17.55 10.69
#